data_AF-A0A661TM40-F1
#
_entry.id   AF-A0A661TM40-F1
#
_cell.length_a   1.000
_cell.length_b   1.000
_cell.length_c   1.000
_cell.angle_alpha   90.00
_cell.angle_beta   90.00
_cell.angle_gamma   90.00
#
_symmetry.space_group_name_H-M   'P 1'
#
loop_
_entity.id
_entity.type
_entity.pdbx_description
1 polymer ?
#
loop_
_entity_poly.entity_id
_entity_poly.type
_entity_poly.pdbx_seq_one_letter_code
_entity_poly.pdbx_strand_id
1 'polypeptide(L)'
;DTGAAKKNYYFFPVYNSSLGKMINEDQLKYWTTGPIMVWDENNKFYYFKDSREFPAQDWSASGGINVVEAFQEIHGVKLQAAIGNKPRLIEKGMNLLIEWDIDDKQRNTKAYRNAIGYKDNTIFLVVARNATVPDLADIMKELKVEYALNLDGGYSSALWYNDEYMVLPGRDIPNAIIFKEN
;
A
#
# COMPACT_ATOMS: atom_id res chain seq x y z
N ASP A 1 10.25 5.54 -10.69
CA ASP A 1 11.56 6.23 -10.70
C ASP A 1 11.63 7.17 -9.51
N THR A 2 12.60 6.98 -8.61
CA THR A 2 12.68 7.57 -7.25
C THR A 2 13.84 8.55 -7.07
N GLY A 3 14.39 9.08 -8.18
CA GLY A 3 15.50 10.04 -8.15
C GLY A 3 15.12 11.38 -7.48
N ALA A 4 16.09 12.02 -6.83
CA ALA A 4 15.91 13.26 -6.07
C ALA A 4 15.36 14.46 -6.87
N ALA A 5 15.46 14.43 -8.20
CA ALA A 5 15.08 15.55 -9.09
C ALA A 5 13.66 15.45 -9.68
N LYS A 6 12.83 14.45 -9.33
CA LYS A 6 11.50 14.25 -9.94
C LYS A 6 10.35 14.87 -9.13
N LYS A 7 9.30 15.32 -9.84
CA LYS A 7 8.05 15.87 -9.25
C LYS A 7 7.44 14.89 -8.24
N ASN A 8 7.01 15.40 -7.09
CA ASN A 8 6.32 14.66 -6.04
C ASN A 8 4.90 14.29 -6.46
N TYR A 9 4.77 13.14 -7.13
CA TYR A 9 3.49 12.57 -7.50
C TYR A 9 3.40 11.14 -7.00
N TYR A 10 2.28 10.80 -6.39
CA TYR A 10 1.94 9.42 -6.04
C TYR A 10 0.86 8.94 -6.99
N PHE A 11 1.09 7.79 -7.62
CA PHE A 11 0.22 7.28 -8.69
C PHE A 11 -0.93 6.40 -8.17
N PHE A 12 -0.69 5.61 -7.14
CA PHE A 12 -1.66 4.61 -6.70
C PHE A 12 -2.84 5.24 -5.97
N PRO A 13 -4.00 4.56 -5.98
CA PRO A 13 -5.12 4.92 -5.13
C PRO A 13 -4.71 4.96 -3.66
N VAL A 14 -5.01 6.07 -2.97
CA VAL A 14 -4.80 6.20 -1.51
C VAL A 14 -5.90 7.04 -0.89
N TYR A 15 -6.42 6.63 0.25
CA TYR A 15 -7.45 7.37 0.96
C TYR A 15 -6.83 8.51 1.77
N ASN A 16 -7.33 9.73 1.56
CA ASN A 16 -7.02 10.86 2.40
C ASN A 16 -8.12 11.03 3.46
N SER A 17 -7.85 10.53 4.66
CA SER A 17 -8.79 10.56 5.79
C SER A 17 -9.17 11.97 6.24
N SER A 18 -8.30 12.96 6.04
CA SER A 18 -8.60 14.35 6.40
C SER A 18 -9.58 15.00 5.42
N LEU A 19 -9.58 14.57 4.15
CA LEU A 19 -10.52 15.05 3.14
C LEU A 19 -11.74 14.15 2.95
N GLY A 20 -11.73 12.95 3.56
CA GLY A 20 -12.76 11.94 3.33
C GLY A 20 -12.80 11.43 1.89
N LYS A 21 -11.68 11.47 1.15
CA LYS A 21 -11.66 11.25 -0.30
C LYS A 21 -10.60 10.26 -0.74
N MET A 22 -10.93 9.44 -1.73
CA MET A 22 -9.97 8.61 -2.44
C MET A 22 -9.17 9.44 -3.45
N ILE A 23 -7.86 9.56 -3.23
CA ILE A 23 -6.94 10.18 -4.18
C ILE A 23 -6.60 9.16 -5.27
N ASN A 24 -6.53 9.63 -6.52
CA ASN A 24 -6.35 8.77 -7.71
C ASN A 24 -7.41 7.67 -7.86
N GLU A 25 -8.66 7.95 -7.47
CA GLU A 25 -9.79 7.02 -7.59
C GLU A 25 -9.95 6.45 -9.00
N ASP A 26 -9.70 7.26 -10.03
CA ASP A 26 -9.70 6.83 -11.44
C ASP A 26 -8.77 5.65 -11.75
N GLN A 27 -7.72 5.41 -10.95
CA GLN A 27 -6.80 4.30 -11.16
C GLN A 27 -7.42 2.95 -10.75
N LEU A 28 -8.48 2.95 -9.93
CA LEU A 28 -9.14 1.72 -9.50
C LEU A 28 -9.67 0.88 -10.67
N LYS A 29 -9.97 1.51 -11.81
CA LYS A 29 -10.52 0.84 -13.02
C LYS A 29 -9.52 -0.01 -13.80
N TYR A 30 -8.23 0.11 -13.52
CA TYR A 30 -7.19 -0.61 -14.27
C TYR A 30 -6.71 -1.83 -13.47
N TRP A 31 -6.72 -2.98 -14.12
CA TRP A 31 -6.17 -4.22 -13.56
C TRP A 31 -4.66 -4.13 -13.25
N THR A 32 -3.96 -3.18 -13.87
CA THR A 32 -2.52 -2.92 -13.68
C THR A 32 -2.19 -2.08 -12.44
N THR A 33 -3.20 -1.55 -11.74
CA THR A 33 -3.05 -0.78 -10.51
C THR A 33 -2.62 -1.66 -9.34
N GLY A 34 -3.04 -2.92 -9.36
CA GLY A 34 -2.68 -3.90 -8.35
C GLY A 34 -3.63 -3.93 -7.16
N PRO A 35 -3.21 -4.54 -6.04
CA PRO A 35 -4.05 -4.73 -4.86
C PRO A 35 -4.23 -3.45 -4.04
N ILE A 36 -5.26 -3.45 -3.19
CA ILE A 36 -5.55 -2.41 -2.22
C ILE A 36 -5.84 -3.02 -0.84
N MET A 37 -5.19 -2.44 0.18
CA MET A 37 -5.40 -2.74 1.60
C MET A 37 -6.29 -1.67 2.21
N VAL A 38 -7.28 -2.09 2.98
CA VAL A 38 -8.36 -1.21 3.45
C VAL A 38 -8.68 -1.52 4.91
N TRP A 39 -8.98 -0.48 5.70
CA TRP A 39 -9.45 -0.58 7.07
C TRP A 39 -10.70 0.26 7.27
N ASP A 40 -11.68 -0.28 7.99
CA ASP A 40 -12.87 0.46 8.43
C ASP A 40 -12.65 1.18 9.78
N GLU A 41 -13.64 1.94 10.22
CA GLU A 41 -13.61 2.67 11.50
C GLU A 41 -13.54 1.76 12.75
N ASN A 42 -13.78 0.46 12.60
CA ASN A 42 -13.64 -0.55 13.65
C ASN A 42 -12.29 -1.28 13.58
N ASN A 43 -11.34 -0.79 12.78
CA ASN A 43 -10.04 -1.40 12.48
C ASN A 43 -10.14 -2.77 11.80
N LYS A 44 -11.28 -3.14 11.22
CA LYS A 44 -11.39 -4.38 10.46
C LYS A 44 -10.66 -4.23 9.14
N PHE A 45 -9.82 -5.20 8.84
CA PHE A 45 -9.03 -5.25 7.61
C PHE A 45 -9.79 -5.89 6.46
N TYR A 46 -9.63 -5.32 5.27
CA TYR A 46 -10.11 -5.83 4.00
C TYR A 46 -8.96 -5.82 2.99
N TYR A 47 -8.87 -6.89 2.20
CA TYR A 47 -7.87 -7.03 1.14
C TYR A 47 -8.55 -7.32 -0.19
N PHE A 48 -8.19 -6.54 -1.20
CA PHE A 48 -8.66 -6.71 -2.57
C PHE A 48 -7.44 -6.95 -3.45
N LYS A 49 -7.38 -8.12 -4.10
CA LYS A 49 -6.21 -8.51 -4.91
C LYS A 49 -6.07 -7.67 -6.18
N ASP A 50 -7.18 -7.12 -6.65
CA ASP A 50 -7.30 -6.27 -7.82
C ASP A 50 -8.10 -5.03 -7.40
N SER A 51 -7.58 -3.84 -7.69
CA SER A 51 -8.23 -2.59 -7.30
C SER A 51 -9.65 -2.42 -7.84
N ARG A 52 -9.99 -3.14 -8.92
CA ARG A 52 -11.35 -3.17 -9.48
C ARG A 52 -12.34 -3.90 -8.56
N GLU A 53 -11.86 -4.74 -7.67
CA GLU A 53 -12.68 -5.38 -6.64
C GLU A 53 -12.96 -4.45 -5.46
N PHE A 54 -12.45 -3.22 -5.44
CA PHE A 54 -12.79 -2.23 -4.42
C PHE A 54 -13.95 -1.35 -4.91
N PRO A 55 -15.00 -1.12 -4.10
CA PRO A 55 -15.14 -1.42 -2.67
C PRO A 55 -15.79 -2.77 -2.34
N ALA A 56 -16.15 -3.55 -3.35
CA ALA A 56 -16.65 -4.91 -3.22
C ALA A 56 -16.22 -5.78 -4.40
N GLN A 57 -16.05 -7.09 -4.17
CA GLN A 57 -15.54 -8.07 -5.15
C GLN A 57 -16.32 -8.14 -6.48
N ASP A 58 -17.48 -7.47 -6.54
CA ASP A 58 -18.22 -7.22 -7.77
C ASP A 58 -18.00 -5.78 -8.26
N TRP A 59 -17.30 -5.65 -9.38
CA TRP A 59 -17.03 -4.39 -10.09
C TRP A 59 -18.31 -3.57 -10.40
N SER A 60 -19.48 -4.23 -10.50
CA SER A 60 -20.76 -3.53 -10.74
C SER A 60 -21.29 -2.76 -9.52
N ALA A 61 -20.75 -3.00 -8.32
CA ALA A 61 -21.23 -2.41 -7.07
C ALA A 61 -20.94 -0.90 -6.94
N SER A 62 -20.01 -0.35 -7.71
CA SER A 62 -19.66 1.09 -7.69
C SER A 62 -20.53 1.94 -8.63
N GLY A 63 -21.72 1.47 -9.00
CA GLY A 63 -22.59 1.99 -10.07
C GLY A 63 -23.02 3.46 -9.99
N GLY A 64 -22.07 4.40 -10.18
CA GLY A 64 -22.28 5.84 -10.30
C GLY A 64 -22.03 6.67 -9.02
N ILE A 65 -21.68 6.03 -7.90
CA ILE A 65 -21.43 6.68 -6.59
C ILE A 65 -19.90 6.73 -6.35
N ASN A 66 -19.42 7.72 -5.57
CA ASN A 66 -18.01 7.77 -5.18
C ASN A 66 -17.62 6.51 -4.39
N VAL A 67 -16.42 5.98 -4.61
CA VAL A 67 -15.99 4.70 -4.00
C VAL A 67 -16.04 4.69 -2.46
N VAL A 68 -15.84 5.84 -1.82
CA VAL A 68 -15.88 5.97 -0.35
C VAL A 68 -17.32 5.81 0.17
N GLU A 69 -18.28 6.44 -0.50
CA GLU A 69 -19.70 6.33 -0.19
C GLU A 69 -20.20 4.90 -0.48
N ALA A 70 -19.82 4.34 -1.62
CA ALA A 70 -20.15 2.96 -1.98
C ALA A 70 -19.60 1.96 -0.95
N PHE A 71 -18.39 2.16 -0.42
CA PHE A 71 -17.87 1.33 0.68
C PHE A 71 -18.78 1.39 1.91
N GLN A 72 -19.19 2.60 2.30
CA GLN A 72 -20.05 2.76 3.47
C GLN A 72 -21.44 2.15 3.27
N GLU A 73 -22.05 2.28 2.09
CA GLU A 73 -23.34 1.67 1.78
C GLU A 73 -23.29 0.14 1.79
N ILE A 74 -22.23 -0.44 1.23
CA ILE A 74 -22.05 -1.89 1.12
C ILE A 74 -21.75 -2.54 2.47
N HIS A 75 -20.84 -1.93 3.25
CA HIS A 75 -20.34 -2.53 4.50
C HIS A 75 -21.07 -2.01 5.75
N GLY A 76 -21.84 -0.93 5.64
CA GLY A 76 -22.55 -0.30 6.76
C GLY A 76 -21.61 0.39 7.78
N VAL A 77 -20.35 0.61 7.40
CA VAL A 77 -19.29 1.16 8.25
C VAL A 77 -18.44 2.15 7.46
N LYS A 78 -17.89 3.17 8.12
CA LYS A 78 -17.07 4.16 7.42
C LYS A 78 -15.69 3.61 7.06
N LEU A 79 -15.19 4.08 5.93
CA LEU A 79 -13.80 3.89 5.52
C LEU A 79 -12.87 4.71 6.43
N GLN A 80 -11.86 4.08 7.03
CA GLN A 80 -10.87 4.73 7.89
C GLN A 80 -9.53 4.93 7.18
N ALA A 81 -9.09 3.92 6.42
CA ALA A 81 -7.83 3.97 5.67
C ALA A 81 -7.91 3.07 4.43
N ALA A 82 -7.24 3.48 3.35
CA ALA A 82 -7.00 2.63 2.20
C ALA A 82 -5.69 3.01 1.52
N ILE A 83 -4.93 2.00 1.10
CA ILE A 83 -3.69 2.19 0.35
C ILE A 83 -3.53 1.09 -0.70
N GLY A 84 -3.39 1.50 -1.95
CA GLY A 84 -2.97 0.64 -3.04
C GLY A 84 -1.49 0.88 -3.35
N ASN A 85 -0.76 -0.17 -3.73
CA ASN A 85 0.60 -0.04 -4.25
C ASN A 85 1.01 -1.34 -4.95
N LYS A 86 2.15 -1.32 -5.63
CA LYS A 86 2.70 -2.48 -6.33
C LYS A 86 4.22 -2.62 -6.15
N PRO A 87 4.77 -3.82 -6.35
CA PRO A 87 4.05 -5.09 -6.53
C PRO A 87 3.41 -5.63 -5.25
N ARG A 88 2.49 -6.59 -5.43
CA ARG A 88 2.07 -7.52 -4.37
C ARG A 88 3.25 -8.40 -3.98
N LEU A 89 3.48 -8.57 -2.68
CA LEU A 89 4.53 -9.43 -2.14
C LEU A 89 3.94 -10.71 -1.58
N ILE A 90 3.08 -10.59 -0.57
CA ILE A 90 2.47 -11.72 0.14
C ILE A 90 0.94 -11.67 0.00
N GLU A 91 0.32 -12.82 -0.21
CA GLU A 91 -1.13 -13.00 -0.12
C GLU A 91 -1.47 -14.35 0.47
N LYS A 92 -2.37 -14.36 1.46
CA LYS A 92 -2.74 -15.54 2.25
C LYS A 92 -1.50 -16.29 2.77
N GLY A 93 -0.51 -15.52 3.20
CA GLY A 93 0.76 -16.00 3.72
C GLY A 93 1.72 -16.57 2.67
N MET A 94 1.41 -16.55 1.38
CA MET A 94 2.28 -17.07 0.31
C MET A 94 3.03 -15.94 -0.39
N ASN A 95 4.31 -16.16 -0.75
CA ASN A 95 5.05 -15.25 -1.63
C ASN A 95 4.47 -15.41 -3.05
N LEU A 96 3.76 -14.38 -3.51
CA LEU A 96 3.12 -14.32 -4.83
C LEU A 96 3.65 -13.14 -5.65
N LEU A 97 4.90 -12.73 -5.40
CA LEU A 97 5.61 -11.76 -6.23
C LEU A 97 5.72 -12.30 -7.66
N ILE A 98 5.27 -11.50 -8.62
CA ILE A 98 5.38 -11.82 -10.04
C ILE A 98 6.68 -11.19 -10.55
N GLU A 99 7.77 -11.95 -10.56
CA GLU A 99 9.10 -11.43 -10.88
C GLU A 99 9.22 -10.84 -12.29
N TRP A 100 8.45 -11.33 -13.27
CA TRP A 100 8.47 -10.79 -14.63
C TRP A 100 7.69 -9.48 -14.78
N ASP A 101 6.87 -9.10 -13.78
CA ASP A 101 6.07 -7.86 -13.78
C ASP A 101 6.77 -6.68 -13.08
N ILE A 102 7.93 -6.94 -12.44
CA ILE A 102 8.78 -5.89 -11.85
C ILE A 102 9.88 -5.44 -12.81
N ASP A 103 10.32 -4.19 -12.69
CA ASP A 103 11.41 -3.67 -13.52
C ASP A 103 12.80 -4.22 -13.11
N ASP A 104 13.79 -4.10 -13.99
CA ASP A 104 15.15 -4.60 -13.74
C ASP A 104 15.80 -3.98 -12.49
N LYS A 105 15.44 -2.74 -12.14
CA LYS A 105 15.95 -2.07 -10.94
C LYS A 105 15.30 -2.64 -9.70
N GLN A 106 14.02 -2.97 -9.72
CA GLN A 106 13.32 -3.66 -8.64
C GLN A 106 13.87 -5.08 -8.44
N ARG A 107 14.17 -5.78 -9.54
CA ARG A 107 14.68 -7.15 -9.52
C ARG A 107 16.12 -7.25 -9.04
N ASN A 108 17.01 -6.39 -9.54
CA ASN A 108 18.45 -6.59 -9.40
C ASN A 108 19.18 -5.52 -8.58
N THR A 109 18.58 -4.33 -8.37
CA THR A 109 19.27 -3.25 -7.65
C THR A 109 18.93 -3.27 -6.16
N LYS A 110 19.96 -3.40 -5.33
CA LYS A 110 19.84 -3.26 -3.88
C LYS A 110 19.66 -1.80 -3.48
N ALA A 111 18.64 -1.52 -2.67
CA ALA A 111 18.32 -0.19 -2.18
C ALA A 111 17.54 -0.28 -0.85
N TYR A 112 17.08 0.85 -0.33
CA TYR A 112 16.00 0.83 0.65
C TYR A 112 14.69 0.40 -0.01
N ARG A 113 14.05 -0.63 0.56
CA ARG A 113 12.76 -1.17 0.11
C ARG A 113 11.79 -1.15 1.28
N ASN A 114 10.59 -0.65 1.02
CA ASN A 114 9.59 -0.47 2.06
C ASN A 114 8.42 -1.41 1.79
N ALA A 115 7.79 -1.92 2.85
CA ALA A 115 6.56 -2.70 2.74
C ALA A 115 5.59 -2.33 3.86
N ILE A 116 4.31 -2.50 3.55
CA ILE A 116 3.26 -2.64 4.55
C ILE A 116 2.80 -4.10 4.55
N GLY A 117 2.77 -4.73 5.72
CA GLY A 117 2.25 -6.07 5.95
C GLY A 117 1.11 -6.08 6.95
N TYR A 118 0.28 -7.11 6.90
CA TYR A 118 -0.82 -7.32 7.84
C TYR A 118 -0.88 -8.79 8.29
N LYS A 119 -1.16 -9.01 9.57
CA LYS A 119 -1.48 -10.31 10.17
C LYS A 119 -2.19 -10.10 11.50
N ASP A 120 -3.26 -10.84 11.77
CA ASP A 120 -3.91 -10.90 13.10
C ASP A 120 -4.12 -9.52 13.74
N ASN A 121 -4.71 -8.59 12.98
CA ASN A 121 -4.92 -7.19 13.40
C ASN A 121 -3.66 -6.37 13.71
N THR A 122 -2.49 -6.85 13.28
CA THR A 122 -1.20 -6.17 13.43
C THR A 122 -0.70 -5.71 12.08
N ILE A 123 -0.29 -4.44 12.00
CA ILE A 123 0.34 -3.86 10.81
C ILE A 123 1.85 -3.85 10.99
N PHE A 124 2.56 -4.29 9.95
CA PHE A 124 4.02 -4.33 9.90
C PHE A 124 4.49 -3.27 8.91
N LEU A 125 5.21 -2.25 9.39
CA LEU A 125 5.93 -1.32 8.53
C LEU A 125 7.39 -1.75 8.48
N VAL A 126 7.85 -2.13 7.29
CA VAL A 126 9.20 -2.68 7.12
C VAL A 126 10.01 -1.78 6.21
N VAL A 127 11.21 -1.42 6.65
CA VAL A 127 12.24 -0.80 5.81
C VAL A 127 13.44 -1.74 5.72
N ALA A 128 13.54 -2.49 4.62
CA ALA A 128 14.67 -3.34 4.34
C ALA A 128 15.82 -2.52 3.75
N ARG A 129 17.02 -2.66 4.32
CA ARG A 129 18.24 -1.98 3.87
C ARG A 129 19.04 -2.91 2.96
N ASN A 130 19.59 -2.37 1.87
CA ASN A 130 20.40 -3.13 0.90
C ASN A 130 19.67 -4.35 0.31
N ALA A 131 18.40 -4.16 -0.07
CA ALA A 131 17.50 -5.22 -0.53
C ALA A 131 16.97 -4.96 -1.95
N THR A 132 16.73 -6.03 -2.69
CA THR A 132 15.89 -6.05 -3.90
C THR A 132 14.41 -6.23 -3.51
N VAL A 133 13.50 -6.13 -4.49
CA VAL A 133 12.08 -6.42 -4.23
C VAL A 133 11.82 -7.92 -3.94
N PRO A 134 12.48 -8.87 -4.63
CA PRO A 134 12.48 -10.28 -4.22
C PRO A 134 12.95 -10.49 -2.77
N ASP A 135 14.09 -9.89 -2.38
CA ASP A 135 14.57 -9.98 -0.98
C ASP A 135 13.50 -9.46 0.01
N LEU A 136 12.81 -8.36 -0.34
CA LEU A 136 11.74 -7.82 0.48
C LEU A 136 10.55 -8.78 0.59
N ALA A 137 10.18 -9.48 -0.49
CA ALA A 137 9.12 -10.49 -0.45
C ALA A 137 9.49 -11.64 0.49
N ASP A 138 10.72 -12.12 0.44
CA ASP A 138 11.21 -13.17 1.33
C ASP A 138 11.25 -12.72 2.79
N ILE A 139 11.68 -11.49 3.06
CA ILE A 139 11.61 -10.89 4.40
C ILE A 139 10.16 -10.89 4.93
N MET A 140 9.20 -10.43 4.12
CA MET A 140 7.79 -10.41 4.54
C MET A 140 7.24 -11.82 4.77
N LYS A 141 7.67 -12.80 3.95
CA LYS A 141 7.31 -14.22 4.12
C LYS A 141 7.85 -14.78 5.44
N GLU A 142 9.09 -14.47 5.80
CA GLU A 142 9.73 -14.90 7.06
C GLU A 142 9.12 -14.21 8.29
N LEU A 143 8.63 -12.98 8.15
CA LEU A 143 7.80 -12.31 9.16
C LEU A 143 6.41 -12.95 9.31
N LYS A 144 6.05 -13.90 8.44
CA LYS A 144 4.80 -14.67 8.45
C LYS A 144 3.56 -13.80 8.38
N VAL A 145 3.65 -12.65 7.70
CA VAL A 145 2.48 -11.81 7.43
C VAL A 145 1.51 -12.55 6.51
N GLU A 146 0.23 -12.22 6.58
CA GLU A 146 -0.79 -12.81 5.70
C GLU A 146 -0.89 -12.07 4.37
N TYR A 147 -0.72 -10.74 4.40
CA TYR A 147 -0.76 -9.89 3.22
C TYR A 147 0.37 -8.87 3.29
N ALA A 148 1.01 -8.58 2.16
CA ALA A 148 2.02 -7.53 2.09
C ALA A 148 2.11 -6.89 0.71
N LEU A 149 2.26 -5.56 0.70
CA LEU A 149 2.49 -4.74 -0.48
C LEU A 149 3.83 -4.02 -0.39
N ASN A 150 4.54 -3.92 -1.51
CA ASN A 150 5.67 -3.01 -1.62
C ASN A 150 5.20 -1.56 -1.56
N LEU A 151 5.96 -0.70 -0.88
CA LEU A 151 5.79 0.75 -0.87
C LEU A 151 6.90 1.45 -1.64
N ASP A 152 6.75 2.76 -1.84
CA ASP A 152 7.79 3.57 -2.49
C ASP A 152 9.10 3.50 -1.70
N GLY A 153 10.19 3.14 -2.37
CA GLY A 153 11.52 2.96 -1.77
C GLY A 153 12.55 4.00 -2.19
N GLY A 154 13.83 3.64 -2.02
CA GLY A 154 14.98 4.49 -2.34
C GLY A 154 15.02 5.76 -1.49
N TYR A 155 15.30 6.90 -2.11
CA TYR A 155 15.35 8.20 -1.42
C TYR A 155 14.02 8.64 -0.78
N SER A 156 12.91 8.03 -1.16
CA SER A 156 11.58 8.28 -0.57
C SER A 156 11.35 7.50 0.72
N SER A 157 12.30 6.65 1.14
CA SER A 157 12.11 5.81 2.33
C SER A 157 12.20 6.67 3.58
N ALA A 158 11.13 6.65 4.37
CA ALA A 158 11.08 7.28 5.66
C ALA A 158 10.36 6.37 6.64
N LEU A 159 10.85 6.37 7.88
CA LEU A 159 10.15 5.77 9.01
C LEU A 159 10.38 6.67 10.20
N TRP A 160 9.28 7.12 10.79
CA TRP A 160 9.27 7.96 11.97
C TRP A 160 8.57 7.20 13.09
N TYR A 161 9.18 7.17 14.27
CA TYR A 161 8.68 6.44 15.43
C TYR A 161 9.24 7.10 16.69
N ASN A 162 8.42 7.24 17.74
CA ASN A 162 8.80 7.86 19.02
C ASN A 162 9.52 9.21 18.87
N ASP A 163 8.91 10.14 18.13
CA ASP A 163 9.44 11.50 17.92
C ASP A 163 10.76 11.62 17.15
N GLU A 164 11.24 10.52 16.57
CA GLU A 164 12.49 10.50 15.80
C GLU A 164 12.38 9.78 14.45
N TYR A 165 13.27 10.16 13.52
CA TYR A 165 13.44 9.45 12.25
C TYR A 165 14.31 8.20 12.47
N MET A 166 13.70 7.02 12.39
CA MET A 166 14.40 5.75 12.28
C MET A 166 15.06 5.60 10.90
N VAL A 167 14.43 6.20 9.88
CA VAL A 167 14.95 6.36 8.52
C VAL A 167 14.54 7.75 8.04
N LEU A 168 15.52 8.59 7.74
CA LEU A 168 15.31 9.93 7.21
C LEU A 168 15.13 9.88 5.69
N PRO A 169 14.09 10.53 5.13
CA PRO A 169 13.96 10.62 3.68
C PRO A 169 15.05 11.51 3.09
N GLY A 170 15.52 11.15 1.90
CA GLY A 170 16.48 11.96 1.15
C GLY A 170 15.83 12.95 0.17
N ARG A 171 14.51 13.08 0.19
CA ARG A 171 13.72 14.03 -0.61
C ARG A 171 12.35 14.26 0.05
N ASP A 172 11.65 15.31 -0.37
CA ASP A 172 10.25 15.52 0.00
C ASP A 172 9.36 14.36 -0.50
N ILE A 173 8.38 13.92 0.30
CA ILE A 173 7.51 12.78 0.01
C ILE A 173 6.05 13.26 -0.09
N PRO A 174 5.26 12.80 -1.09
CA PRO A 174 3.90 13.31 -1.31
C PRO A 174 2.83 12.80 -0.33
N ASN A 175 3.10 11.72 0.41
CA ASN A 175 2.16 11.14 1.37
C ASN A 175 2.87 10.38 2.50
N ALA A 176 2.12 10.06 3.54
CA ALA A 176 2.54 9.22 4.66
C ALA A 176 1.36 8.39 5.17
N ILE A 177 1.66 7.22 5.74
CA ILE A 177 0.72 6.44 6.55
C ILE A 177 0.95 6.85 7.99
N ILE A 178 -0.09 7.36 8.67
CA ILE A 178 0.01 7.89 10.02
C ILE A 178 -0.83 7.03 10.95
N PHE A 179 -0.20 6.53 12.00
CA PHE A 179 -0.86 5.89 13.12
C PHE A 179 -0.99 6.91 14.23
N LYS A 180 -2.21 7.12 14.72
CA LYS A 180 -2.50 8.03 15.84
C LYS A 180 -3.42 7.32 16.82
N GLU A 181 -3.22 7.61 18.09
CA GLU A 181 -4.22 7.33 19.12
C GLU A 181 -5.30 8.42 19.05
N ASN A 182 -6.56 8.03 19.27
CA ASN A 182 -7.69 8.97 19.29
C ASN A 182 -7.91 9.53 20.69
#